data_AF-A0A9D8TZN4-F1
#
_entry.id   AF-A0A9D8TZN4-F1
#
_cell.length_a   1.000
_cell.length_b   1.000
_cell.length_c   1.000
_cell.angle_alpha   90.00
_cell.angle_beta   90.00
_cell.angle_gamma   90.00
#
_symmetry.space_group_name_H-M   'P 1'
#
loop_
_entity.id
_entity.type
_entity.pdbx_description
1 polymer ?
#
loop_
_entity_poly.entity_id
_entity_poly.type
_entity_poly.pdbx_seq_one_letter_code
_entity_poly.pdbx_strand_id
1 'polypeptide(L)' 'MARKRVTLKATLGRGEFYWVTEVDANSEEEAVVAAENLFLAEMERINEWEFTDFDVS' A
#
# COMPACT_ATOMS: atom_id res chain seq x y z
N MET A 1 6.61 14.68 12.53
CA MET A 1 6.07 13.72 11.55
C MET A 1 5.56 14.49 10.35
N ALA A 2 5.99 14.08 9.15
CA ALA A 2 5.52 14.65 7.91
C ALA A 2 4.74 13.58 7.16
N ARG A 3 3.69 14.00 6.45
CA ARG A 3 2.90 13.12 5.61
C ARG A 3 3.73 12.72 4.40
N LYS A 4 4.00 11.42 4.26
CA LYS A 4 4.80 10.84 3.18
C LYS A 4 3.94 9.92 2.34
N ARG A 5 3.97 10.11 1.02
CA ARG A 5 3.36 9.19 0.06
C ARG A 5 4.31 8.02 -0.17
N VAL A 6 3.82 6.80 0.04
CA VAL A 6 4.56 5.56 -0.08
C VAL A 6 3.88 4.68 -1.12
N THR A 7 4.67 4.13 -2.04
CA THR A 7 4.22 3.12 -3.00
C THR A 7 4.95 1.82 -2.71
N LEU A 8 4.23 0.81 -2.21
CA LEU A 8 4.75 -0.55 -2.09
C LEU A 8 4.53 -1.27 -3.42
N LYS A 9 5.56 -1.95 -3.91
CA LYS A 9 5.50 -2.78 -5.12
C LYS A 9 5.85 -4.22 -4.74
N ALA A 10 5.00 -5.16 -5.12
CA ALA A 10 5.28 -6.59 -5.00
C ALA A 10 5.14 -7.28 -6.36
N THR A 11 6.13 -8.09 -6.73
CA THR A 11 6.06 -8.96 -7.91
C THR A 11 5.44 -10.28 -7.49
N LEU A 12 4.29 -10.62 -8.07
CA LEU A 12 3.55 -11.85 -7.84
C LEU A 12 3.78 -12.82 -9.02
N GLY A 13 3.48 -14.10 -8.82
CA GLY A 13 3.70 -15.12 -9.87
C GLY A 13 2.91 -14.91 -11.17
N ARG A 14 1.88 -14.05 -11.16
CA ARG A 14 1.02 -13.75 -12.33
C ARG A 14 0.81 -12.26 -12.58
N GLY A 15 1.55 -11.37 -11.93
CA GLY A 15 1.33 -9.93 -12.07
C GLY A 15 2.15 -9.10 -11.08
N GLU A 16 1.93 -7.79 -11.10
CA GLU A 16 2.51 -6.87 -10.15
C GLU A 16 1.40 -6.24 -9.30
N PHE A 17 1.66 -6.13 -8.00
CA PHE A 17 0.78 -5.44 -7.06
C PHE A 17 1.42 -4.11 -6.68
N TYR A 18 0.63 -3.04 -6.76
CA TYR A 18 1.02 -1.71 -6.33
C TYR A 18 0.04 -1.23 -5.26
N TRP A 19 0.57 -0.87 -4.10
CA TRP A 19 -0.18 -0.25 -3.02
C TRP A 19 0.33 1.16 -2.78
N VAL A 20 -0.55 2.15 -2.95
CA VAL A 20 -0.20 3.55 -2.76
C VAL A 20 -0.94 4.08 -1.54
N THR A 21 -0.21 4.61 -0.57
CA THR A 21 -0.80 5.16 0.65
C THR A 21 -0.02 6.38 1.14
N GLU A 22 -0.58 7.09 2.10
CA GLU A 22 0.06 8.19 2.80
C GLU A 22 0.15 7.87 4.29
N VAL A 23 1.35 8.00 4.85
CA VAL A 23 1.63 7.72 6.26
C VAL A 23 2.36 8.88 6.90
N ASP A 24 2.14 9.08 8.20
CA ASP A 24 2.89 10.04 9.00
C ASP A 24 4.17 9.37 9.52
N ALA A 25 5.33 9.90 9.13
CA ALA A 25 6.63 9.37 9.54
C ALA A 25 7.69 10.48 9.62
N ASN A 26 8.77 10.20 10.34
CA ASN A 26 9.90 11.11 10.52
C ASN A 26 11.09 10.75 9.61
N SER A 27 11.16 9.52 9.12
CA SER A 27 12.14 9.07 8.12
C SER A 27 11.48 8.31 6.97
N GLU A 28 12.25 8.00 5.93
CA GLU A 28 11.77 7.16 4.82
C GLU A 28 11.61 5.69 5.26
N GLU A 29 12.56 5.17 6.04
CA GLU A 29 12.48 3.81 6.59
C GLU A 29 11.25 3.62 7.48
N GLU A 30 10.96 4.60 8.34
CA GLU A 30 9.75 4.58 9.17
C GLU A 30 8.48 4.63 8.31
N ALA A 31 8.48 5.40 7.21
CA ALA A 31 7.35 5.47 6.29
C ALA A 31 7.08 4.13 5.59
N VAL A 32 8.13 3.42 5.17
CA VAL A 32 7.99 2.09 4.56
C VAL A 32 7.38 1.11 5.55
N VAL A 33 7.94 1.01 6.76
CA VAL A 33 7.44 0.09 7.79
C VAL A 33 6.00 0.43 8.19
N ALA A 34 5.66 1.72 8.32
CA ALA A 34 4.30 2.16 8.61
C ALA A 34 3.33 1.78 7.48
N ALA A 35 3.73 1.94 6.22
CA ALA A 35 2.91 1.57 5.07
C ALA A 35 2.70 0.05 4.96
N GLU A 36 3.73 -0.76 5.26
CA GLU A 36 3.61 -2.22 5.30
C GLU A 36 2.65 -2.69 6.39
N ASN A 37 2.79 -2.16 7.61
CA ASN A 37 1.87 -2.48 8.71
C ASN A 37 0.44 -2.06 8.39
N LEU A 38 0.25 -0.89 7.77
CA LEU A 38 -1.06 -0.43 7.34
C LEU A 38 -1.66 -1.36 6.28
N PHE A 39 -0.86 -1.79 5.31
CA PHE A 39 -1.30 -2.75 4.29
C PHE A 39 -1.72 -4.09 4.91
N LEU A 40 -0.94 -4.62 5.85
CA LEU A 40 -1.30 -5.86 6.56
C LEU A 40 -2.62 -5.72 7.33
N ALA A 41 -2.87 -4.58 7.98
CA ALA A 41 -4.13 -4.31 8.65
C ALA A 41 -5.31 -4.22 7.66
N GLU A 42 -5.10 -3.62 6.48
CA GLU A 42 -6.11 -3.57 5.42
C GLU A 42 -6.43 -4.97 4.86
N MET A 43 -5.42 -5.86 4.77
CA MET A 43 -5.63 -7.25 4.37
C MET A 43 -6.51 -8.04 5.34
N GLU A 44 -6.53 -7.70 6.64
CA GLU A 44 -7.45 -8.33 7.60
C GLU A 44 -8.92 -8.00 7.26
N ARG A 45 -9.16 -6.90 6.54
CA ARG A 45 -10.48 -6.43 6.10
C ARG A 45 -10.72 -6.67 4.61
N ILE A 46 -9.99 -7.60 4.00
CA ILE A 46 -10.05 -7.88 2.55
C ILE A 46 -11.46 -8.18 2.03
N ASN A 47 -12.36 -8.69 2.88
CA ASN A 47 -13.75 -8.97 2.51
C ASN A 47 -14.57 -7.69 2.24
N GLU A 48 -14.06 -6.52 2.63
CA GLU A 48 -14.66 -5.21 2.37
C GLU A 48 -14.09 -4.54 1.10
N TRP A 49 -13.11 -5.16 0.43
CA TRP A 49 -12.46 -4.56 -0.73
C TRP A 49 -13.32 -4.70 -1.99
N GLU A 50 -13.55 -3.57 -2.66
CA GLU A 50 -14.11 -3.53 -4.00
C GLU A 50 -13.02 -3.12 -4.99
N PHE A 51 -12.67 -4.03 -5.91
CA PHE A 51 -11.77 -3.70 -6.99
C PHE A 51 -12.50 -2.85 -8.03
N THR A 52 -11.97 -1.66 -8.30
CA THR A 52 -12.46 -0.77 -9.35
C THR A 52 -11.49 -0.77 -10.53
N ASP A 53 -12.02 -0.87 -11.75
CA ASP A 53 -11.23 -0.74 -12.97
C ASP A 53 -10.61 0.67 -13.05
N PHE A 54 -9.29 0.76 -13.17
CA PHE A 54 -8.56 2.05 -13.22
C PHE A 54 -7.85 2.28 -14.56
N ASP A 55 -7.27 1.23 -15.15
CA ASP A 55 -6.60 1.29 -16.46
C ASP A 55 -6.85 -0.02 -17.22
N VAL A 56 -7.88 0.01 -18.07
CA VAL A 56 -8.29 -1.12 -18.93
C VAL A 56 -8.22 -0.62 -20.37
N SER A 57 -7.29 -1.16 -21.16
CA SER A 57 -7.07 -0.82 -22.58
C SER A 57 -7.20 -2.02 -23.50
#